data_AF-A0ABD5DW18-F1
#
_entry.id   AF-A0ABD5DW18-F1
#
_cell.length_a   1.000
_cell.length_b   1.000
_cell.length_c   1.000
_cell.angle_alpha   90.00
_cell.angle_beta   90.00
_cell.angle_gamma   90.00
#
_symmetry.space_group_name_H-M   'P 1'
#
loop_
_entity.id
_entity.type
_entity.pdbx_description
1 polymer ?
#
loop_
_entity_poly.entity_id
_entity_poly.type
_entity_poly.pdbx_seq_one_letter_code
_entity_poly.pdbx_strand_id
1 'polypeptide(L)'
;LKLANLGVLSASFTQSKADKSMSEDRTKDLEGNQYTVGYSYNRNRFGFSINHNQRDDEYTDLSRLQYSNLISVNSNKSLTANTYFATKNSGTFGVGYI
;
A
#
# COMPACT_ATOMS: atom_id res chain seq x y z
N LEU A 1 2.62 5.68 -14.80
CA LEU A 1 3.20 5.43 -16.14
C LEU A 1 2.43 4.30 -16.84
N LYS A 2 1.76 4.60 -17.96
CA LYS A 2 1.08 3.58 -18.77
C LYS A 2 2.09 2.90 -19.70
N LEU A 3 2.17 1.58 -19.66
CA LEU A 3 3.08 0.76 -20.47
C LEU A 3 2.34 0.22 -21.71
N ALA A 4 1.70 1.09 -22.48
CA ALA A 4 0.84 0.73 -23.61
C ALA A 4 -0.19 -0.36 -23.25
N ASN A 5 -0.05 -1.55 -23.84
CA ASN A 5 -0.92 -2.71 -23.61
C ASN A 5 -0.40 -3.67 -22.53
N LEU A 6 0.74 -3.35 -21.91
CA LEU A 6 1.38 -4.12 -20.85
C LEU A 6 0.96 -3.63 -19.45
N GLY A 7 -0.01 -2.73 -19.33
CA GLY A 7 -0.55 -2.28 -18.05
C GLY A 7 -0.05 -0.91 -17.61
N VAL A 8 -0.02 -0.69 -16.30
CA VAL A 8 0.35 0.58 -15.65
C VAL A 8 1.35 0.29 -14.54
N LEU A 9 2.47 0.99 -14.57
CA LEU A 9 3.41 1.08 -13.46
C LEU A 9 3.14 2.39 -12.70
N SER A 10 3.10 2.32 -11.38
CA SER A 10 2.88 3.44 -10.48
C SER A 10 3.98 3.43 -9.42
N ALA A 11 4.43 4.62 -9.05
CA ALA A 11 5.32 4.81 -7.92
C ALA A 11 4.88 6.08 -7.20
N SER A 12 4.86 6.03 -5.88
CA SER A 12 4.61 7.19 -5.03
C SER A 12 5.65 7.24 -3.93
N PHE A 13 5.96 8.47 -3.51
CA PHE A 13 6.76 8.76 -2.35
C PHE A 13 5.97 9.74 -1.47
N THR A 14 6.01 9.54 -0.17
CA THR A 14 5.26 10.35 0.79
C THR A 14 6.12 10.56 2.01
N GLN A 15 6.19 11.80 2.46
CA GLN A 15 6.85 12.17 3.71
C GLN A 15 5.79 12.53 4.75
N SER A 16 6.02 12.15 6.00
CA SER A 16 5.20 12.49 7.16
C SER A 16 6.05 13.22 8.20
N LYS A 17 5.44 14.19 8.87
CA LYS A 17 5.99 14.85 10.06
C LYS A 17 4.89 14.89 11.11
N ALA A 18 5.19 14.45 12.32
CA ALA A 18 4.27 14.47 13.44
C ALA A 18 4.97 15.00 14.68
N ASP A 19 4.27 15.83 15.45
CA ASP A 19 4.81 16.39 16.68
C ASP A 19 5.08 15.28 17.70
N LYS A 20 6.01 15.54 18.62
CA LYS A 20 6.32 14.68 19.79
C LYS A 20 5.10 14.23 20.60
N SER A 21 3.98 14.94 20.53
CA SER A 21 2.72 14.51 21.17
C SER A 21 2.20 13.16 20.66
N MET A 22 2.62 12.76 19.45
CA MET A 22 2.31 11.51 18.79
C MET A 22 3.42 10.45 18.90
N SER A 23 4.56 10.79 19.49
CA SER A 23 5.64 9.86 19.78
C SER A 23 5.34 9.05 21.04
N GLU A 24 5.57 7.73 21.00
CA GLU A 24 5.39 6.83 22.14
C GLU A 24 6.23 7.27 23.34
N ASP A 25 7.46 7.74 23.09
CA ASP A 25 8.38 8.24 24.10
C ASP A 25 8.20 9.74 24.39
N ARG A 26 7.41 10.48 23.60
CA ARG A 26 7.19 11.94 23.69
C ARG A 26 8.45 12.82 23.71
N THR A 27 9.58 12.26 23.33
CA THR A 27 10.91 12.87 23.45
C THR A 27 11.35 13.58 22.18
N LYS A 28 10.82 13.18 21.01
CA LYS A 28 11.20 13.73 19.71
C LYS A 28 10.01 13.81 18.76
N ASP A 29 10.09 14.77 17.84
CA ASP A 29 9.21 14.80 16.67
C ASP A 29 9.51 13.60 15.78
N LEU A 30 8.48 13.07 15.12
CA LEU A 30 8.59 11.93 14.22
C LEU A 30 8.62 12.43 12.78
N GLU A 31 9.65 12.02 12.03
CA GLU A 31 9.73 12.26 10.59
C GLU A 31 10.03 10.94 9.90
N GLY A 32 9.17 10.54 8.96
CA GLY A 32 9.36 9.29 8.26
C GLY A 32 8.82 9.33 6.85
N ASN A 33 9.33 8.44 6.01
CA ASN A 33 8.97 8.35 4.62
C ASN A 33 8.28 7.03 4.31
N GLN A 34 7.51 7.05 3.23
CA GLN A 34 6.91 5.88 2.62
C GLN A 34 7.16 5.95 1.13
N TYR A 35 7.53 4.81 0.53
CA TYR A 35 7.43 4.64 -0.91
C TYR A 35 6.53 3.46 -1.25
N THR A 36 5.77 3.61 -2.31
CA THR A 36 4.92 2.55 -2.85
C THR A 36 5.24 2.38 -4.32
N VAL A 37 5.44 1.14 -4.75
CA VAL A 37 5.62 0.78 -6.16
C VAL A 37 4.57 -0.26 -6.51
N GLY A 38 3.81 0.03 -7.55
CA GLY A 38 2.69 -0.78 -7.98
C GLY A 38 2.72 -1.06 -9.46
N TYR A 39 2.43 -2.30 -9.86
CA TYR A 39 2.15 -2.66 -11.23
C TYR A 39 0.75 -3.25 -11.33
N SER A 40 -0.03 -2.79 -12.30
CA SER A 40 -1.37 -3.29 -12.57
C SER A 40 -1.55 -3.57 -14.04
N TYR A 41 -2.02 -4.76 -14.35
CA TYR A 41 -2.47 -5.19 -15.66
C TYR A 41 -3.96 -5.49 -15.59
N ASN A 42 -4.75 -4.83 -16.43
CA ASN A 42 -6.19 -5.08 -16.50
C ASN A 42 -6.61 -5.18 -17.96
N ARG A 43 -7.12 -6.33 -18.36
CA ARG A 43 -7.60 -6.59 -19.71
C ARG A 43 -8.85 -7.45 -19.69
N ASN A 44 -10.01 -6.82 -19.95
CA ASN A 44 -11.35 -7.35 -20.24
C ASN A 44 -11.89 -8.48 -19.33
N ARG A 45 -11.17 -9.60 -19.22
CA ARG A 45 -11.52 -10.80 -18.46
C ARG A 45 -10.43 -11.29 -17.52
N PHE A 46 -9.28 -10.61 -17.48
CA PHE A 46 -8.18 -10.95 -16.60
C PHE A 46 -7.57 -9.68 -16.05
N GLY A 47 -7.27 -9.68 -14.76
CA GLY A 47 -6.47 -8.66 -14.14
C GLY A 47 -5.46 -9.24 -13.18
N PHE A 48 -4.35 -8.55 -13.05
CA PHE A 48 -3.30 -8.82 -12.10
C PHE A 48 -2.79 -7.50 -11.57
N SER A 49 -2.60 -7.39 -10.26
CA SER A 49 -1.87 -6.27 -9.70
C SER A 49 -0.98 -6.71 -8.55
N ILE A 50 0.16 -6.06 -8.44
CA ILE A 50 1.12 -6.22 -7.37
C ILE A 50 1.49 -4.83 -6.86
N ASN A 51 1.44 -4.66 -5.55
CA ASN A 51 1.80 -3.43 -4.87
C ASN A 51 2.77 -3.76 -3.75
N HIS A 52 3.92 -3.10 -3.76
CA HIS A 52 4.91 -3.17 -2.71
C HIS A 52 4.95 -1.81 -2.02
N ASN A 53 4.75 -1.82 -0.71
CA ASN A 53 4.83 -0.65 0.14
C ASN A 53 5.93 -0.85 1.18
N GLN A 54 6.74 0.18 1.38
CA GLN A 54 7.76 0.22 2.42
C GLN A 54 7.65 1.56 3.13
N ARG A 55 7.65 1.50 4.45
CA ARG A 55 7.56 2.62 5.38
C ARG A 55 8.79 2.60 6.27
N ASP A 56 9.27 3.79 6.62
CA ASP A 56 10.23 3.95 7.71
C ASP A 56 9.50 3.77 9.05
N ASP A 57 10.21 3.34 10.08
CA ASP A 57 9.63 3.08 11.41
C ASP A 57 8.95 4.32 12.00
N GLU A 58 9.51 5.50 11.71
CA GLU A 58 9.03 6.81 12.15
C GLU A 58 7.91 7.39 11.27
N TYR A 59 7.53 6.72 10.17
CA TYR A 59 6.44 7.15 9.31
C TYR A 59 5.11 7.10 10.07
N THR A 60 4.40 8.23 10.14
CA THR A 60 3.15 8.32 10.88
C THR A 60 2.03 8.76 9.94
N ASP A 61 0.96 7.95 9.87
CA ASP A 61 -0.27 8.29 9.16
C ASP A 61 -1.44 8.42 10.14
N LEU A 62 -2.59 8.92 9.66
CA LEU A 62 -3.78 9.11 10.51
C LEU A 62 -4.29 7.80 11.12
N SER A 63 -3.97 6.63 10.56
CA SER A 63 -4.44 5.35 11.09
C SER A 63 -3.75 4.97 12.40
N ARG A 64 -2.49 5.39 12.58
CA ARG A 64 -1.73 5.23 13.84
C ARG A 64 -2.28 6.06 15.00
N LEU A 65 -3.07 7.12 14.73
CA LEU A 65 -3.73 7.93 15.77
C LEU A 65 -4.84 7.16 16.50
N GLN A 66 -5.53 6.27 15.79
CA GLN A 66 -6.71 5.56 16.30
C GLN A 66 -6.40 4.10 16.66
N TYR A 67 -5.39 3.50 16.03
CA TYR A 67 -5.12 2.06 16.09
C TYR A 67 -3.61 1.76 16.18
N SER A 68 -3.00 2.04 17.33
CA SER A 68 -1.56 1.77 17.56
C SER A 68 -1.23 0.29 17.78
N ASN A 69 -2.22 -0.54 18.10
CA ASN A 69 -2.07 -1.95 18.49
C ASN A 69 -2.31 -2.96 17.36
N LEU A 70 -2.61 -2.50 16.14
CA LEU A 70 -2.81 -3.36 14.98
C LEU A 70 -1.49 -3.64 14.26
N ILE A 71 -1.09 -4.91 14.18
CA ILE A 71 0.11 -5.38 13.48
C ILE A 71 0.12 -4.91 12.01
N SER A 72 -1.05 -4.84 11.37
CA SER A 72 -1.21 -4.32 10.00
C SER A 72 -0.90 -2.83 9.87
N VAL A 73 -1.17 -2.04 10.92
CA VAL A 73 -0.89 -0.59 10.99
C VAL A 73 0.57 -0.33 11.35
N ASN A 74 1.22 -1.28 12.04
CA ASN A 74 2.62 -1.20 12.43
C ASN A 74 3.60 -1.94 11.50
N SER A 75 3.12 -2.53 10.39
CA SER A 75 3.99 -3.22 9.45
C SER A 75 4.70 -2.22 8.54
N ASN A 76 6.03 -2.21 8.61
CA ASN A 76 6.86 -1.31 7.82
C ASN A 76 7.02 -1.78 6.37
N LYS A 77 6.54 -2.99 6.07
CA LYS A 77 6.55 -3.57 4.73
C LYS A 77 5.24 -4.27 4.45
N SER A 78 4.68 -4.01 3.28
CA SER A 78 3.53 -4.73 2.76
C SER A 78 3.77 -5.11 1.30
N LEU A 79 3.32 -6.30 0.94
CA LEU A 79 3.29 -6.78 -0.42
C LEU A 79 1.90 -7.33 -0.67
N THR A 80 1.12 -6.64 -1.48
CA THR A 80 -0.21 -7.09 -1.89
C THR A 80 -0.12 -7.56 -3.33
N ALA A 81 -0.59 -8.77 -3.60
CA ALA A 81 -0.72 -9.29 -4.95
C ALA A 81 -2.14 -9.80 -5.14
N ASN A 82 -2.78 -9.46 -6.25
CA ASN A 82 -4.08 -10.02 -6.59
C ASN A 82 -4.15 -10.37 -8.07
N THR A 83 -4.94 -11.38 -8.36
CA THR A 83 -5.32 -11.72 -9.72
C THR A 83 -6.77 -12.14 -9.77
N TYR A 84 -7.44 -11.82 -10.86
CA TYR A 84 -8.82 -12.18 -11.06
C TYR A 84 -9.10 -12.57 -12.51
N PHE A 85 -10.14 -13.37 -12.66
CA PHE A 85 -10.75 -13.72 -13.93
C PHE A 85 -12.22 -13.32 -13.90
N ALA A 86 -12.66 -12.63 -14.95
CA ALA A 86 -14.05 -12.21 -15.12
C ALA A 86 -14.69 -13.00 -16.27
N THR A 87 -15.85 -13.58 -15.99
CA THR A 87 -16.68 -14.25 -16.99
C THR A 87 -17.75 -13.29 -17.49
N LYS A 88 -18.21 -13.46 -18.75
CA LYS A 88 -19.24 -12.55 -19.31
C LYS A 88 -20.58 -12.62 -18.55
N ASN A 89 -20.91 -13.78 -17.97
CA ASN A 89 -22.27 -14.07 -17.47
C ASN A 89 -22.31 -14.55 -16.00
N SER A 90 -21.16 -14.70 -15.35
CA SER A 90 -21.08 -15.39 -14.04
C SER A 90 -20.16 -14.66 -13.04
N GLY A 91 -19.91 -13.37 -13.28
CA GLY A 91 -19.15 -12.51 -12.38
C GLY A 91 -17.64 -12.70 -12.45
N THR A 92 -16.96 -12.14 -11.43
CA THR A 92 -15.51 -12.11 -11.30
C THR A 92 -15.09 -12.90 -10.08
N PHE A 93 -14.09 -13.77 -10.23
CA PHE A 93 -13.46 -14.48 -9.12
C PHE A 93 -11.96 -14.24 -9.17
N GLY A 94 -11.30 -14.26 -8.01
CA GLY A 94 -9.88 -13.98 -7.93
C GLY A 94 -9.30 -14.41 -6.60
N VAL A 95 -7.98 -14.36 -6.54
CA VAL A 95 -7.20 -14.64 -5.33
C VAL A 95 -6.31 -13.45 -5.02
N GLY A 96 -6.13 -13.21 -3.73
CA GLY A 96 -5.31 -12.12 -3.22
C GLY A 96 -4.39 -12.61 -2.10
N TYR A 97 -3.18 -12.07 -2.08
CA TYR A 97 -2.24 -12.11 -0.98
C TYR A 97 -2.12 -10.70 -0.41
N ILE A 98 -2.26 -10.56 0.90
CA ILE A 98 -2.26 -9.30 1.64
C ILE A 98 -1.31 -9.44 2.84
#